data_AF-A0A7W0MTJ6-F1
#
_entry.id   AF-A0A7W0MTJ6-F1
#
_cell.length_a   1.000
_cell.length_b   1.000
_cell.length_c   1.000
_cell.angle_alpha   90.00
_cell.angle_beta   90.00
_cell.angle_gamma   90.00
#
_symmetry.space_group_name_H-M   'P 1'
#
loop_
_entity.id
_entity.type
_entity.pdbx_description
1 polymer ?
#
loop_
_entity_poly.entity_id
_entity_poly.type
_entity_poly.pdbx_seq_one_letter_code
_entity_poly.pdbx_strand_id
1 'polypeptide(L)' 'MELILSVVQVALSVILIFLILMHSGKDAGLSGAFGVGTGAGPFGGGSLVERNLNRWTVGFALAFAANTLILLKI' A
#
# COMPACT_ATOMS: atom_id res chain seq x y z
N MET A 1 -6.27 21.52 -13.70
CA MET A 1 -6.71 20.28 -13.02
C MET A 1 -5.85 19.08 -13.38
N GLU A 2 -5.44 18.91 -14.64
CA GLU A 2 -4.64 17.74 -15.07
C GLU A 2 -3.33 17.58 -14.29
N LEU A 3 -2.56 18.66 -14.08
CA LEU A 3 -1.33 18.62 -13.28
C LEU A 3 -1.56 18.10 -11.85
N ILE A 4 -2.65 18.51 -11.20
CA ILE A 4 -2.97 18.09 -9.84
C ILE A 4 -3.27 16.59 -9.83
N LEU A 5 -4.09 16.12 -10.77
CA LEU A 5 -4.43 14.70 -10.88
C LEU A 5 -3.21 13.83 -11.23
N SER A 6 -2.29 14.33 -12.07
CA SER A 6 -1.02 13.65 -12.36
C SER A 6 -0.10 13.55 -11.15
N VAL A 7 0.01 14.61 -10.34
CA VAL A 7 0.82 14.57 -9.11
C VAL A 7 0.19 13.62 -8.09
N VAL A 8 -1.14 13.65 -7.93
CA VAL A 8 -1.87 12.71 -7.07
C VAL A 8 -1.68 11.26 -7.54
N GLN A 9 -1.68 11.02 -8.84
CA GLN A 9 -1.43 9.70 -9.43
C GLN A 9 -0.05 9.15 -9.04
N VAL A 10 0.99 9.99 -9.12
CA VAL A 10 2.36 9.61 -8.74
C VAL A 10 2.45 9.37 -7.24
N ALA A 11 1.78 10.17 -6.42
CA ALA A 11 1.75 9.94 -4.97
C ALA A 11 1.04 8.61 -4.63
N LEU A 12 -0.09 8.33 -5.26
CA LEU A 12 -0.85 7.08 -5.07
C LEU A 12 -0.05 5.84 -5.49
N SER A 13 0.72 5.91 -6.58
CA SER A 13 1.56 4.78 -7.02
C SER A 13 2.69 4.51 -6.02
N VAL A 14 3.37 5.54 -5.51
CA VAL A 14 4.41 5.38 -4.49
C VAL A 14 3.84 4.74 -3.21
N ILE A 15 2.68 5.21 -2.74
CA ILE A 15 2.00 4.65 -1.56
C ILE A 15 1.63 3.18 -1.80
N LEU A 16 1.08 2.84 -2.97
CA LEU A 16 0.71 1.47 -3.28
C LEU A 16 1.91 0.53 -3.33
N ILE A 17 3.00 0.95 -3.96
CA ILE A 17 4.24 0.17 -4.00
C ILE A 17 4.70 -0.11 -2.57
N PHE A 18 4.70 0.90 -1.70
CA PHE A 18 5.07 0.74 -0.30
C PHE A 18 4.17 -0.27 0.44
N LEU A 19 2.85 -0.12 0.32
CA LEU A 19 1.87 -1.01 0.97
C LEU A 19 1.95 -2.47 0.48
N ILE A 20 2.26 -2.68 -0.80
CA ILE A 20 2.47 -4.01 -1.37
C ILE A 20 3.79 -4.62 -0.88
N LEU A 21 4.87 -3.83 -0.80
CA LEU A 21 6.14 -4.31 -0.26
C LEU A 21 6.04 -4.69 1.21
N MET A 22 5.19 -4.00 1.99
CA MET A 22 4.91 -4.38 3.37
C MET A 22 4.17 -5.72 3.50
N HIS A 23 3.45 -6.19 2.46
CA HIS A 23 2.87 -7.55 2.44
C HIS A 23 3.92 -8.63 2.20
N SER A 24 5.08 -8.32 1.62
CA SER A 24 6.14 -9.30 1.41
C SER A 24 6.91 -9.54 2.70
N GLY A 25 6.47 -10.55 3.44
CA GLY A 25 7.11 -11.00 4.66
C GLY A 25 8.49 -11.62 4.42
N LYS A 26 9.37 -11.33 5.38
CA LYS A 26 10.65 -12.01 5.70
C LYS A 26 11.87 -11.74 4.81
N ASP A 27 11.76 -11.66 3.47
CA ASP A 27 12.98 -11.57 2.62
C ASP A 27 13.01 -10.41 1.58
N ALA A 28 11.96 -9.59 1.50
CA ALA A 28 11.90 -8.46 0.56
C ALA A 28 12.07 -7.11 1.27
N GLY A 29 13.30 -6.78 1.68
CA GLY A 29 13.87 -5.42 1.86
C GLY A 29 13.23 -4.40 2.82
N LEU A 30 11.91 -4.39 3.03
CA LEU A 30 11.16 -3.33 3.69
C LEU A 30 10.31 -3.85 4.86
N SER A 31 9.58 -4.96 4.72
CA SER A 31 8.89 -5.60 5.87
C SER A 31 9.89 -6.06 6.95
N GLY A 32 11.07 -6.51 6.53
CA GLY A 32 12.20 -6.82 7.41
C GLY A 32 12.91 -5.58 7.97
N ALA A 33 13.06 -4.50 7.18
CA ALA A 33 13.71 -3.26 7.62
C ALA A 33 12.85 -2.42 8.57
N PHE A 34 11.53 -2.51 8.46
CA PHE A 34 10.57 -1.79 9.31
C PHE A 34 9.97 -2.68 10.43
N GLY A 35 10.44 -3.92 10.59
CA GLY A 35 10.07 -4.79 11.71
C GLY A 35 8.61 -5.22 11.75
N VAL A 36 7.85 -5.03 10.66
CA VAL A 36 6.42 -5.33 10.60
C VAL A 36 6.15 -6.85 10.52
N GLY A 37 7.14 -7.63 10.09
CA GLY A 37 7.04 -9.09 9.92
C GLY A 37 7.54 -9.96 11.09
N THR A 38 8.13 -9.40 12.15
CA THR A 38 8.62 -10.23 13.26
C THR A 38 7.48 -10.53 14.23
N GLY A 39 6.84 -11.67 14.06
CA GLY A 39 5.98 -12.30 15.08
C GLY A 39 6.72 -12.75 16.35
N ALA A 40 7.73 -11.99 16.78
CA ALA A 40 8.62 -12.28 17.92
C ALA A 40 8.30 -11.41 19.16
N GLY A 41 7.09 -10.85 19.22
CA GLY A 41 6.55 -10.22 20.44
C GLY A 41 5.37 -11.05 20.98
N PRO A 42 5.04 -11.00 22.29
CA PRO A 42 3.91 -11.72 22.92
C PRO A 42 2.53 -11.45 22.30
N PHE A 43 2.45 -10.53 21.35
CA PHE A 43 1.27 -10.18 20.58
C PHE A 43 1.23 -11.04 19.30
N GLY A 44 0.45 -12.12 19.32
CA GLY A 44 0.01 -12.86 18.14
C GLY A 44 -0.87 -12.01 17.21
N GLY A 45 -0.29 -10.95 16.63
CA GLY A 45 -0.98 -9.88 15.89
C GLY A 45 -0.96 -10.01 14.37
N GLY A 46 -0.42 -11.09 13.81
CA GLY A 46 -0.28 -11.29 12.36
C GLY A 46 -1.60 -11.11 11.60
N SER A 47 -2.69 -11.69 12.12
CA SER A 47 -4.00 -11.60 11.44
C SER A 47 -4.59 -10.19 11.41
N LEU A 48 -4.48 -9.40 12.49
CA LEU A 48 -5.12 -8.07 12.53
C LEU A 48 -4.34 -7.04 11.72
N VAL A 49 -3.00 -7.08 11.79
CA VAL A 49 -2.14 -6.18 11.01
C VAL A 49 -2.24 -6.50 9.53
N GLU A 50 -2.15 -7.77 9.13
CA GLU A 50 -2.31 -8.18 7.72
C GLU A 50 -3.70 -7.80 7.17
N ARG A 51 -4.76 -8.01 7.94
CA ARG A 51 -6.13 -7.63 7.52
C ARG A 51 -6.27 -6.12 7.39
N ASN A 52 -5.66 -5.34 8.27
CA ASN A 52 -5.68 -3.89 8.18
C ASN A 52 -4.89 -3.41 6.97
N LEU A 53 -3.69 -3.95 6.77
CA LEU A 53 -2.81 -3.65 5.66
C LEU A 53 -3.48 -3.94 4.32
N ASN A 54 -4.11 -5.12 4.19
CA ASN A 54 -4.87 -5.50 3.01
C ASN A 54 -6.02 -4.51 2.74
N ARG A 55 -6.76 -4.09 3.77
CA ARG A 55 -7.86 -3.13 3.63
C ARG A 55 -7.38 -1.76 3.14
N TRP A 56 -6.23 -1.28 3.63
CA TRP A 56 -5.63 -0.05 3.13
C TRP A 56 -5.12 -0.20 1.70
N THR A 57 -4.40 -1.28 1.37
CA THR A 57 -3.93 -1.54 0.00
C THR A 57 -5.09 -1.56 -0.99
N VAL A 58 -6.19 -2.25 -0.67
CA VAL A 58 -7.39 -2.30 -1.51
C VAL A 58 -8.02 -0.91 -1.65
N GLY A 59 -8.13 -0.14 -0.56
CA GLY A 59 -8.65 1.22 -0.61
C GLY A 59 -7.83 2.15 -1.51
N PHE A 60 -6.52 2.13 -1.37
CA PHE A 60 -5.61 2.92 -2.22
C PHE A 60 -5.57 2.41 -3.66
N ALA A 61 -5.73 1.11 -3.90
CA ALA A 61 -5.75 0.53 -5.25
C ALA A 61 -6.99 0.99 -6.02
N LEU A 62 -8.15 1.03 -5.36
CA LEU A 62 -9.37 1.58 -5.93
C LEU A 62 -9.25 3.08 -6.21
N ALA A 63 -8.67 3.84 -5.28
CA ALA A 63 -8.44 5.28 -5.48
C ALA A 63 -7.49 5.56 -6.65
N PHE A 64 -6.42 4.77 -6.80
CA PHE A 64 -5.50 4.83 -7.93
C PHE A 64 -6.20 4.50 -9.25
N ALA A 65 -6.97 3.42 -9.31
CA ALA A 65 -7.73 3.06 -10.50
C ALA A 65 -8.74 4.14 -10.89
N ALA A 66 -9.49 4.68 -9.93
CA ALA A 66 -10.43 5.77 -10.15
C ALA A 66 -9.74 7.04 -10.68
N ASN A 67 -8.63 7.45 -10.06
CA ASN A 67 -7.86 8.61 -10.53
C ASN A 67 -7.27 8.38 -11.93
N THR A 68 -6.83 7.15 -12.24
CA THR A 68 -6.37 6.77 -13.58
C THR A 68 -7.46 6.94 -14.63
N LEU A 69 -8.68 6.47 -14.35
CA LEU A 69 -9.81 6.58 -15.28
C LEU A 69 -10.21 8.03 -15.52
N ILE A 70 -10.27 8.85 -14.47
CA ILE A 70 -10.56 10.29 -14.58
C ILE A 70 -9.48 11.00 -15.41
N LEU A 71 -8.21 10.64 -15.20
CA LEU A 71 -7.09 11.25 -15.92
C LEU A 71 -7.04 10.83 -17.40
N LEU A 72 -7.50 9.61 -17.71
CA LEU A 72 -7.60 9.12 -19.08
C LEU A 72 -8.70 9.83 -19.90
N LYS A 73 -9.52 10.71 -19.26
CA LYS A 73 -10.62 11.44 -19.91
C LYS A 73 -11.55 10.51 -20.71
N ILE A 74 -11.88 9.35 -20.14
CA ILE A 74 -13.08 8.59 -20.54
C ILE A 74 -14.32 9.35 -20.06
#